data_AF-A0A7L4JQ35-F1
#
_entry.id   AF-A0A7L4JQ35-F1
#
_cell.length_a   1.000
_cell.length_b   1.000
_cell.length_c   1.000
_cell.angle_alpha   90.00
_cell.angle_beta   90.00
_cell.angle_gamma   90.00
#
_symmetry.space_group_name_H-M   'P 1'
#
loop_
_entity.id
_entity.type
_entity.pdbx_description
1 polymer ?
#
loop_
_entity_poly.entity_id
_entity_poly.type
_entity_poly.pdbx_seq_one_letter_code
_entity_poly.pdbx_strand_id
1 'polypeptide(L)'
;KFYVTRLLRIRKVKDEDMHHNFTCMLQADERTQIKIVKLKKGNTQDLPSHVFTAGIVLAVLFSCVAVAVVVLCVIFRVDLVLFYRNICRRDDTAEDGKEYDAFVSYLKDCVSPSEEERDFALKVLPTVLEENFGYKLCIFERDVSPGG
;
A
#
# COMPACT_ATOMS: atom_id res chain seq x y z
N LYS A 1 2.25 67.80 37.47
CA LYS A 1 3.15 66.66 37.16
C LYS A 1 3.79 66.95 35.81
N PHE A 2 5.12 67.09 35.76
CA PHE A 2 5.84 67.34 34.50
C PHE A 2 6.21 66.01 33.85
N TYR A 3 6.00 65.89 32.54
CA TYR A 3 6.44 64.75 31.74
C TYR A 3 7.45 65.25 30.72
N VAL A 4 8.55 64.49 30.55
CA VAL A 4 9.60 64.77 29.56
C VAL A 4 9.57 63.62 28.57
N THR A 5 9.52 63.94 27.27
CA THR A 5 9.49 62.93 26.20
C THR A 5 10.57 63.25 25.18
N ARG A 6 11.39 62.25 24.85
CA ARG A 6 12.40 62.33 23.78
C ARG A 6 12.16 61.22 22.78
N LEU A 7 11.98 61.57 21.51
CA LEU A 7 11.69 60.63 20.44
C LEU A 7 12.97 60.32 19.65
N LEU A 8 13.34 59.04 19.57
CA LEU A 8 14.36 58.56 18.63
C LEU A 8 13.66 58.04 17.37
N ARG A 9 13.87 58.71 16.24
CA ARG A 9 13.28 58.31 14.94
C ARG A 9 14.36 57.81 14.00
N ILE A 10 14.40 56.50 13.77
CA ILE A 10 15.31 55.86 12.81
C ILE A 10 14.59 55.81 11.46
N ARG A 11 15.09 56.54 10.45
CA ARG A 11 14.45 56.62 9.12
C ARG A 11 14.70 55.39 8.26
N LYS A 12 15.90 54.83 8.35
CA LYS A 12 16.33 53.63 7.62
C LYS A 12 17.19 52.80 8.57
N VAL A 13 16.73 51.59 8.88
CA VAL A 13 17.46 50.65 9.74
C VAL A 13 18.59 50.03 8.92
N LYS A 14 19.82 50.10 9.41
CA LYS A 14 20.99 49.40 8.85
C LYS A 14 21.31 48.16 9.68
N ASP A 15 22.11 47.22 9.14
CA ASP A 15 22.57 46.05 9.91
C ASP A 15 23.39 46.44 11.15
N GLU A 16 24.17 47.52 11.08
CA GLU A 16 24.91 48.07 12.23
C GLU A 16 23.95 48.42 13.40
N ASP A 17 22.76 48.95 13.11
CA ASP A 17 21.76 49.31 14.11
C ASP A 17 21.15 48.08 14.80
N MET A 18 21.18 46.91 14.17
CA MET A 18 20.71 45.63 14.77
C MET A 18 21.69 45.09 15.81
N HIS A 19 22.96 45.48 15.74
CA HIS A 19 23.99 45.07 16.68
C HIS A 19 24.19 46.09 17.83
N HIS A 20 23.62 47.28 17.71
CA HIS A 20 23.69 48.32 18.72
C HIS A 20 22.51 48.31 19.71
N ASN A 21 22.81 48.77 20.93
CA ASN A 21 21.84 48.97 22.00
C ASN A 21 21.48 50.45 22.06
N PHE A 22 20.18 50.77 21.98
CA PHE A 22 19.67 52.14 22.08
C PHE A 22 19.30 52.45 23.53
N THR A 23 20.05 53.34 24.16
CA THR A 23 19.87 53.68 25.58
C THR A 23 19.17 55.02 25.72
N CYS A 24 18.01 55.03 26.39
CA CYS A 24 17.31 56.24 26.81
C CYS A 24 17.61 56.48 28.29
N MET A 25 18.17 57.65 28.61
CA MET A 25 18.52 58.05 29.97
C MET A 25 17.70 59.28 30.37
N LEU A 26 17.08 59.22 31.54
CA LEU A 26 16.39 60.32 32.18
C LEU A 26 17.08 60.60 33.52
N GLN A 27 17.56 61.82 33.71
CA GLN A 27 18.20 62.27 34.94
C GLN A 27 17.26 63.27 35.64
N ALA A 28 16.84 62.96 36.86
CA ALA A 28 16.00 63.83 37.67
C ALA A 28 16.59 63.93 39.08
N ASP A 29 17.03 65.13 39.48
CA ASP A 29 17.73 65.47 40.74
C ASP A 29 18.68 64.37 41.26
N GLU A 30 18.17 63.37 42.00
CA GLU A 30 18.97 62.29 42.60
C GLU A 30 18.75 60.88 42.00
N ARG A 31 17.90 60.73 40.98
CA ARG A 31 17.59 59.44 40.35
C ARG A 31 17.81 59.46 38.85
N THR A 32 18.68 58.57 38.39
CA THR A 32 18.89 58.29 36.96
C THR A 32 18.09 57.05 36.57
N GLN A 33 17.17 57.19 35.61
CA GLN A 33 16.48 56.06 34.98
C GLN A 33 17.08 55.76 33.62
N ILE A 34 17.49 54.51 33.41
CA ILE A 34 18.08 54.04 32.16
C ILE A 34 17.19 52.94 31.58
N LYS A 35 16.82 53.07 30.32
CA LYS A 35 16.11 52.04 29.55
C LYS A 35 16.86 51.74 28.27
N ILE A 36 17.18 50.46 28.07
CA ILE A 36 17.88 49.97 26.89
C ILE A 36 16.87 49.27 26.00
N VAL A 37 16.86 49.63 24.72
CA VAL A 37 16.04 49.04 23.66
C VAL A 37 16.97 48.44 22.62
N LYS A 38 16.73 47.19 22.23
CA LYS A 38 17.49 46.53 21.18
C LYS A 38 16.57 46.22 20.02
N LEU A 39 17.02 46.52 18.80
CA LEU A 39 16.30 46.13 17.60
C LEU A 39 16.47 44.62 17.40
N LYS A 40 15.35 43.93 17.21
CA LYS A 40 15.35 42.52 16.81
C LYS A 40 14.80 42.46 15.40
N LYS A 41 15.52 41.79 14.49
CA LYS A 41 14.98 41.46 13.19
C LYS A 41 13.67 40.70 13.43
N GLY A 42 12.57 41.23 12.90
CA GLY A 42 11.30 40.51 12.90
C GLY A 42 11.56 39.19 12.18
N ASN A 43 11.52 38.08 12.92
CA ASN A 43 11.59 36.77 12.31
C ASN A 43 10.24 36.61 11.60
N THR A 44 10.14 37.03 10.34
CA THR A 44 9.24 36.36 9.43
C THR A 44 9.75 34.93 9.45
N GLN A 45 9.09 34.08 10.22
CA GLN A 45 9.20 32.65 10.03
C GLN A 45 8.55 32.40 8.66
N ASP A 46 9.25 32.80 7.61
CA ASP A 46 9.00 32.36 6.26
C ASP A 46 9.31 30.87 6.35
N LEU A 47 8.23 30.12 6.59
CA LEU A 47 8.20 28.68 6.67
C LEU A 47 9.11 28.19 5.54
N PRO A 48 10.23 27.50 5.86
CA PRO A 48 11.34 27.35 4.93
C PRO A 48 10.80 26.80 3.63
N SER A 49 10.98 27.53 2.51
CA SER A 49 10.37 27.20 1.22
C SER A 49 10.60 25.74 0.82
N HIS A 50 11.72 25.18 1.28
CA HIS A 50 12.12 23.79 1.16
C HIS A 50 11.10 22.78 1.72
N VAL A 51 10.39 23.09 2.82
CA VAL A 51 9.35 22.23 3.40
C VAL A 51 8.12 22.19 2.51
N PHE A 52 7.74 23.32 1.94
CA PHE A 52 6.61 23.40 1.00
C PHE A 52 6.92 22.66 -0.30
N THR A 53 8.12 22.87 -0.85
CA THR A 53 8.58 22.18 -2.06
C THR A 53 8.68 20.67 -1.85
N ALA A 54 9.23 20.22 -0.72
CA ALA A 54 9.32 18.80 -0.40
C ALA A 54 7.93 18.15 -0.24
N GLY A 55 6.99 18.85 0.40
CA GLY A 55 5.61 18.38 0.53
C GLY A 55 4.89 18.23 -0.81
N ILE A 56 5.06 19.20 -1.72
CA ILE A 56 4.47 19.14 -3.06
C ILE A 56 5.07 17.99 -3.88
N VAL A 57 6.39 17.82 -3.87
CA VAL A 57 7.06 16.73 -4.60
C VAL A 57 6.57 15.37 -4.09
N LEU A 58 6.46 15.21 -2.77
CA LEU A 58 5.98 13.96 -2.17
C LEU A 58 4.51 13.68 -2.56
N ALA A 59 3.64 14.69 -2.54
CA ALA A 59 2.25 14.55 -2.93
C ALA A 59 2.10 14.15 -4.41
N VAL A 60 2.88 14.77 -5.30
CA VAL A 60 2.89 14.44 -6.74
C VAL A 60 3.40 13.02 -6.96
N LEU A 61 4.49 12.62 -6.30
CA LEU A 61 5.01 11.25 -6.40
C LEU A 61 3.97 10.22 -5.95
N PHE A 62 3.32 10.45 -4.81
CA PHE A 62 2.31 9.53 -4.29
C PHE A 62 1.11 9.43 -5.24
N SER A 63 0.67 10.56 -5.81
CA SER A 63 -0.38 10.60 -6.83
C SER A 63 0.01 9.83 -8.09
N CYS A 64 1.23 10.00 -8.60
CA CYS A 64 1.71 9.27 -9.78
C CYS A 64 1.77 7.76 -9.53
N VAL A 65 2.26 7.34 -8.37
CA VAL A 65 2.29 5.93 -7.97
C VAL A 65 0.88 5.35 -7.90
N ALA A 66 -0.06 6.06 -7.26
CA ALA A 66 -1.45 5.61 -7.17
C ALA A 66 -2.09 5.42 -8.56
N VAL A 67 -1.89 6.37 -9.48
CA VAL A 67 -2.39 6.26 -10.86
C VAL A 67 -1.73 5.08 -11.58
N ALA A 68 -0.42 4.90 -11.45
CA ALA A 68 0.29 3.77 -12.06
C ALA A 68 -0.23 2.42 -11.54
N VAL A 69 -0.46 2.29 -10.23
CA VAL A 69 -1.06 1.09 -9.62
C VAL A 69 -2.44 0.85 -10.19
N VAL A 70 -3.31 1.86 -10.28
CA VAL A 70 -4.65 1.71 -10.85
C VAL A 70 -4.58 1.25 -12.31
N VAL A 71 -3.71 1.85 -13.13
CA VAL A 71 -3.52 1.45 -14.53
C VAL A 71 -3.05 -0.01 -14.63
N LEU A 72 -2.06 -0.41 -13.82
CA LEU A 72 -1.61 -1.79 -13.76
C LEU A 72 -2.75 -2.73 -13.33
N CYS A 73 -3.53 -2.37 -12.31
CA CYS A 73 -4.68 -3.16 -11.88
C CYS A 73 -5.76 -3.28 -12.97
N VAL A 74 -5.95 -2.28 -13.82
CA VAL A 74 -6.90 -2.34 -14.94
C VAL A 74 -6.38 -3.25 -16.05
N ILE A 75 -5.10 -3.11 -16.44
CA ILE A 75 -4.47 -3.96 -17.48
C ILE A 75 -4.44 -5.42 -17.02
N PHE A 76 -3.94 -5.66 -15.82
CA PHE A 76 -3.81 -6.98 -15.22
C PHE A 76 -5.09 -7.44 -14.52
N ARG A 77 -6.25 -6.80 -14.74
CA ARG A 77 -7.49 -7.16 -14.04
C ARG A 77 -7.83 -8.64 -14.23
N VAL A 78 -7.71 -9.12 -15.47
CA VAL A 78 -8.01 -10.51 -15.81
C VAL A 78 -6.96 -11.44 -15.19
N ASP A 79 -5.68 -11.11 -15.31
CA ASP A 79 -4.60 -11.92 -14.73
C ASP A 79 -4.67 -11.97 -13.21
N LEU A 80 -5.03 -10.87 -12.55
CA LEU A 80 -5.20 -10.79 -11.10
C LEU A 80 -6.41 -11.60 -10.64
N VAL A 81 -7.53 -11.56 -11.39
CA VAL A 81 -8.69 -12.42 -11.13
C VAL A 81 -8.35 -13.89 -11.34
N LEU A 82 -7.62 -14.23 -12.40
CA LEU A 82 -7.18 -15.60 -12.66
C LEU A 82 -6.20 -16.09 -11.59
N PHE A 83 -5.27 -15.25 -11.16
CA PHE A 83 -4.31 -15.56 -10.11
C PHE A 83 -4.99 -15.72 -8.76
N TYR A 84 -5.89 -14.80 -8.39
CA TYR A 84 -6.71 -14.90 -7.19
C TYR A 84 -7.56 -16.17 -7.21
N ARG A 85 -8.21 -16.49 -8.34
CA ARG A 85 -8.98 -17.73 -8.49
C ARG A 85 -8.09 -18.96 -8.42
N ASN A 86 -6.87 -18.92 -8.95
CA ASN A 86 -5.94 -20.04 -8.87
C ASN A 86 -5.48 -20.29 -7.43
N ILE A 87 -5.21 -19.24 -6.66
CA ILE A 87 -4.86 -19.35 -5.24
C ILE A 87 -6.08 -19.86 -4.44
N CYS A 88 -7.24 -19.21 -4.59
CA CYS A 88 -8.46 -19.56 -3.86
C CYS A 88 -8.96 -20.97 -4.21
N ARG A 89 -8.95 -21.35 -5.50
CA ARG A 89 -9.35 -22.69 -5.95
C ARG A 89 -8.40 -23.78 -5.46
N ARG A 90 -7.11 -23.45 -5.31
CA ARG A 90 -6.12 -24.37 -4.76
C ARG A 90 -6.37 -24.62 -3.27
N ASP A 91 -6.90 -23.63 -2.54
CA ASP A 91 -7.38 -23.81 -1.16
C ASP A 91 -8.70 -24.60 -1.10
N ASP A 92 -9.68 -24.31 -1.98
CA ASP A 92 -10.97 -25.01 -2.00
C ASP A 92 -10.83 -26.52 -2.29
N THR A 93 -9.85 -26.92 -3.12
CA THR A 93 -9.63 -28.35 -3.44
C THR A 93 -9.07 -29.12 -2.23
N ALA A 94 -8.45 -28.45 -1.26
CA ALA A 94 -7.89 -29.08 -0.08
C ALA A 94 -8.92 -29.26 1.07
N GLU A 95 -10.02 -28.51 1.10
CA GLU A 95 -10.98 -28.49 2.22
C GLU A 95 -12.36 -29.09 1.91
N ASP A 96 -12.65 -29.49 0.66
CA ASP A 96 -14.01 -29.96 0.26
C ASP A 96 -14.37 -31.36 0.81
N GLY A 97 -13.48 -32.03 1.56
CA GLY A 97 -13.71 -33.38 2.11
C GLY A 97 -13.99 -34.45 1.06
N LYS A 98 -13.79 -34.13 -0.23
CA LYS A 98 -14.02 -35.04 -1.35
C LYS A 98 -12.91 -36.06 -1.40
N GLU A 99 -13.31 -37.32 -1.40
CA GLU A 99 -12.36 -38.42 -1.45
C GLU A 99 -11.74 -38.61 -2.83
N TYR A 100 -12.39 -38.15 -3.90
CA TYR A 100 -11.99 -38.37 -5.29
C TYR A 100 -12.03 -37.07 -6.10
N ASP A 101 -11.06 -36.90 -7.01
CA ASP A 101 -10.91 -35.73 -7.90
C ASP A 101 -11.80 -35.84 -9.15
N ALA A 102 -12.06 -37.06 -9.63
CA ALA A 102 -12.94 -37.32 -10.76
C ALA A 102 -13.60 -38.70 -10.66
N PHE A 103 -14.79 -38.82 -11.27
CA PHE A 103 -15.53 -40.07 -11.40
C PHE A 103 -15.44 -40.59 -12.84
N VAL A 104 -15.13 -41.87 -13.00
CA VAL A 104 -14.99 -42.52 -14.30
C VAL A 104 -16.22 -43.40 -14.56
N SER A 105 -17.02 -43.00 -15.55
CA SER A 105 -18.15 -43.79 -16.06
C SER A 105 -17.87 -44.31 -17.46
N TYR A 106 -18.08 -45.60 -17.69
CA TYR A 106 -17.98 -46.22 -19.02
C TYR A 106 -19.20 -47.12 -19.28
N LEU A 107 -19.51 -47.34 -20.55
CA LEU A 107 -20.73 -48.05 -20.95
C LEU A 107 -20.45 -49.55 -21.06
N LYS A 108 -21.08 -50.35 -20.20
CA LYS A 108 -20.86 -51.80 -20.09
C LYS A 108 -21.73 -52.63 -21.04
N ASP A 109 -22.90 -52.10 -21.43
CA ASP A 109 -24.00 -52.90 -22.01
C ASP A 109 -24.26 -52.66 -23.52
N CYS A 110 -23.32 -52.04 -24.23
CA CYS A 110 -23.41 -52.06 -25.69
C CYS A 110 -23.06 -53.46 -26.22
N VAL A 111 -23.68 -53.86 -27.33
CA VAL A 111 -23.49 -55.19 -27.97
C VAL A 111 -22.02 -55.46 -28.37
N SER A 112 -21.16 -54.44 -28.28
CA SER A 112 -19.72 -54.56 -28.12
C SER A 112 -19.17 -53.23 -27.57
N PRO A 113 -18.96 -53.01 -26.26
CA PRO A 113 -17.87 -52.13 -25.89
C PRO A 113 -16.62 -52.77 -26.51
N SER A 114 -15.80 -51.98 -27.19
CA SER A 114 -14.50 -52.53 -27.55
C SER A 114 -13.81 -52.91 -26.23
N GLU A 115 -13.34 -54.15 -26.07
CA GLU A 115 -12.58 -54.56 -24.88
C GLU A 115 -11.47 -53.55 -24.56
N GLU A 116 -10.98 -52.87 -25.60
CA GLU A 116 -10.07 -51.73 -25.59
C GLU A 116 -10.56 -50.52 -24.77
N GLU A 117 -11.82 -50.09 -24.91
CA GLU A 117 -12.38 -48.98 -24.13
C GLU A 117 -12.49 -49.31 -22.64
N ARG A 118 -12.86 -50.56 -22.33
CA ARG A 118 -12.90 -51.05 -20.94
C ARG A 118 -11.50 -51.15 -20.35
N ASP A 119 -10.56 -51.71 -21.10
CA ASP A 119 -9.16 -51.84 -20.68
C ASP A 119 -8.52 -50.46 -20.49
N PHE A 120 -8.83 -49.52 -21.38
CA PHE A 120 -8.40 -48.13 -21.25
C PHE A 120 -8.95 -47.48 -19.98
N ALA A 121 -10.26 -47.57 -19.72
CA ALA A 121 -10.88 -46.93 -18.57
C ALA A 121 -10.44 -47.53 -17.22
N LEU A 122 -10.17 -48.84 -17.17
CA LEU A 122 -9.82 -49.55 -15.94
C LEU A 122 -8.32 -49.69 -15.69
N LYS A 123 -7.47 -49.62 -16.71
CA LYS A 123 -6.02 -49.83 -16.58
C LYS A 123 -5.21 -48.62 -17.01
N VAL A 124 -5.39 -48.16 -18.25
CA VAL A 124 -4.55 -47.07 -18.79
C VAL A 124 -4.85 -45.75 -18.07
N LEU A 125 -6.14 -45.43 -17.91
CA LEU A 125 -6.56 -44.17 -17.32
C LEU A 125 -6.12 -44.03 -15.86
N PRO A 126 -6.28 -45.04 -14.98
CA PRO A 126 -5.80 -44.97 -13.61
C PRO A 126 -4.27 -44.95 -13.53
N THR A 127 -3.56 -45.76 -14.31
CA THR A 127 -2.09 -45.73 -14.35
C THR A 127 -1.57 -44.34 -14.72
N VAL A 128 -2.16 -43.69 -15.72
CA VAL A 128 -1.71 -42.34 -16.10
C VAL A 128 -2.10 -41.31 -15.04
N LEU A 129 -3.37 -41.23 -14.64
CA LEU A 129 -3.84 -40.13 -13.80
C LEU A 129 -3.48 -40.31 -12.32
N GLU A 130 -3.53 -41.53 -11.78
CA GLU A 130 -3.19 -41.81 -10.39
C GLU A 130 -1.67 -41.88 -10.20
N GLU A 131 -0.92 -42.60 -11.05
CA GLU A 131 0.52 -42.77 -10.85
C GLU A 131 1.36 -41.60 -11.40
N ASN A 132 1.07 -41.11 -12.61
CA ASN A 132 1.90 -40.04 -13.21
C ASN A 132 1.47 -38.63 -12.77
N PHE A 133 0.20 -38.43 -12.47
CA PHE A 133 -0.34 -37.10 -12.13
C PHE A 133 -0.86 -36.98 -10.69
N GLY A 134 -0.95 -38.07 -9.92
CA GLY A 134 -1.32 -38.05 -8.50
C GLY A 134 -2.79 -37.74 -8.23
N TYR A 135 -3.69 -37.89 -9.21
CA TYR A 135 -5.12 -37.73 -9.02
C TYR A 135 -5.74 -38.95 -8.34
N LYS A 136 -6.83 -38.78 -7.60
CA LYS A 136 -7.61 -39.89 -7.02
C LYS A 136 -8.91 -40.09 -7.79
N LEU A 137 -9.02 -41.19 -8.55
CA LEU A 137 -10.19 -41.49 -9.38
C LEU A 137 -11.17 -42.42 -8.67
N CYS A 138 -12.47 -42.12 -8.78
CA CYS A 138 -13.54 -43.04 -8.37
C CYS A 138 -14.00 -43.84 -9.59
N ILE A 139 -13.82 -45.16 -9.54
CA ILE A 139 -14.24 -46.07 -10.60
C ILE A 139 -15.40 -46.92 -10.11
N PHE A 140 -16.51 -46.89 -10.84
CA PHE A 140 -17.75 -47.58 -10.46
C PHE A 140 -17.57 -49.06 -10.08
N GLU A 141 -16.72 -49.82 -10.78
CA GLU A 141 -16.51 -51.25 -10.48
C GLU A 141 -15.57 -51.53 -9.30
N ARG A 142 -14.73 -50.58 -8.92
CA ARG A 142 -13.68 -50.76 -7.89
C ARG A 142 -14.08 -50.12 -6.56
N ASP A 143 -14.62 -48.90 -6.65
CA ASP A 143 -14.73 -47.97 -5.53
C ASP A 143 -16.18 -47.76 -5.06
N VAL A 144 -17.17 -48.29 -5.80
CA VAL A 144 -18.60 -48.22 -5.46
C VAL A 144 -19.10 -49.61 -5.07
N SER A 145 -19.53 -49.78 -3.82
CA SER A 145 -20.07 -51.05 -3.34
C SER A 145 -21.54 -51.26 -3.74
N PRO A 146 -21.96 -52.49 -4.08
CA PRO A 146 -23.36 -52.80 -4.38
C PRO A 146 -24.16 -52.83 -3.07
N GLY A 147 -24.66 -51.68 -2.63
CA GLY A 147 -25.42 -51.59 -1.38
C GLY A 147 -25.86 -50.18 -0.99
N GLY A 148 -25.10 -49.15 -1.39
CA GLY A 148 -25.32 -47.78 -0.92
C GLY A 148 -24.76 -47.57 0.47
#